data_AF-A0A953BQ88-F1
#
_entry.id   AF-A0A953BQ88-F1
#
_cell.length_a   1.000
_cell.length_b   1.000
_cell.length_c   1.000
_cell.angle_alpha   90.00
_cell.angle_beta   90.00
_cell.angle_gamma   90.00
#
_symmetry.space_group_name_H-M   'P 1'
#
loop_
_entity.id
_entity.type
_entity.pdbx_description
1 polymer ?
#
loop_
_entity_poly.entity_id
_entity_poly.type
_entity_poly.pdbx_seq_one_letter_code
_entity_poly.pdbx_strand_id
1 'polypeptide(L)'
;MADTLELLFIGSGRTVAALDRLTGRTVWRIKLPRLFGSPLTLMTQGGELYAGRGGYVYCIDQRNGAILWERGVNSSGGMVFMAIGGSASAQAVAGHVAAQQQAAGNAAVVGAVAAAAAASG
;
A
#
# COMPACT_ATOMS: atom_id res chain seq x y z
N MET A 1 5.69 -12.40 17.89
CA MET A 1 4.81 -12.02 16.76
C MET A 1 4.77 -10.51 16.75
N ALA A 2 5.43 -9.86 15.80
CA ALA A 2 5.32 -8.41 15.66
C ALA A 2 3.88 -8.13 15.21
N ASP A 3 3.14 -7.40 16.03
CA ASP A 3 1.81 -6.91 15.71
C ASP A 3 1.98 -5.95 14.54
N THR A 4 1.81 -6.46 13.32
CA THR A 4 1.80 -5.63 12.11
C THR A 4 0.51 -4.85 12.18
N LEU A 5 0.53 -3.69 12.84
CA LEU A 5 -0.62 -2.80 12.92
C LEU A 5 -1.15 -2.55 11.50
N GLU A 6 -2.29 -3.15 11.18
CA GLU A 6 -3.00 -2.88 9.95
C GLU A 6 -3.66 -1.52 10.11
N LEU A 7 -3.07 -0.49 9.51
CA LEU A 7 -3.54 0.88 9.62
C LEU A 7 -4.47 1.22 8.45
N LEU A 8 -5.64 1.78 8.78
CA LEU A 8 -6.52 2.47 7.85
C LEU A 8 -6.18 3.97 7.85
N PHE A 9 -5.74 4.49 6.71
CA PHE A 9 -5.46 5.92 6.56
C PHE A 9 -6.69 6.66 6.05
N ILE A 10 -6.99 7.79 6.70
CA ILE A 10 -8.12 8.65 6.33
C ILE A 10 -7.69 10.10 6.16
N GLY A 11 -8.35 10.78 5.23
CA GLY A 11 -8.16 12.20 4.96
C GLY A 11 -9.48 12.95 5.08
N SER A 12 -9.51 14.02 5.88
CA SER A 12 -10.69 14.90 6.00
C SER A 12 -10.27 16.35 6.17
N GLY A 13 -10.64 17.19 5.19
CA GLY A 13 -10.18 18.58 5.12
C GLY A 13 -8.65 18.66 5.04
N ARG A 14 -8.02 19.22 6.08
CA ARG A 14 -6.55 19.27 6.25
C ARG A 14 -6.02 18.25 7.26
N THR A 15 -6.86 17.32 7.71
CA THR A 15 -6.50 16.32 8.71
C THR A 15 -6.18 15.01 8.01
N VAL A 16 -5.06 14.40 8.38
CA VAL A 16 -4.69 13.03 8.02
C VAL A 16 -4.61 12.24 9.31
N ALA A 17 -5.18 11.03 9.32
CA ALA A 17 -5.12 10.15 10.49
C ALA A 17 -4.89 8.70 10.07
N ALA A 18 -4.27 7.94 10.96
CA ALA A 18 -4.28 6.50 10.93
C ALA A 18 -5.18 5.96 12.03
N LEU A 19 -6.03 5.02 11.65
CA LEU A 19 -6.87 4.25 12.54
C LEU A 19 -6.38 2.80 12.54
N ASP A 20 -6.50 2.15 13.67
CA ASP A 20 -6.43 0.69 13.73
C ASP A 20 -7.57 0.12 12.87
N ARG A 21 -7.26 -0.72 11.88
CA ARG A 21 -8.23 -1.23 10.92
C ARG A 21 -9.32 -2.09 11.56
N LEU A 22 -9.01 -2.79 12.65
CA LEU A 22 -9.92 -3.74 13.30
C LEU A 22 -10.85 -3.05 14.30
N THR A 23 -10.33 -2.09 15.04
CA THR A 23 -11.04 -1.42 16.15
C THR A 23 -11.54 -0.02 15.80
N GLY A 24 -11.03 0.59 14.73
CA GLY A 24 -11.33 1.96 14.33
C GLY A 24 -10.72 3.03 15.24
N ARG A 25 -9.93 2.64 16.25
CA ARG A 25 -9.30 3.58 17.18
C ARG A 25 -8.23 4.40 16.46
N THR A 26 -8.19 5.71 16.71
CA THR A 26 -7.13 6.57 16.15
C THR A 26 -5.79 6.22 16.79
N VAL A 27 -4.82 5.83 15.96
CA VAL A 27 -3.43 5.60 16.36
C VAL A 27 -2.66 6.92 16.38
N TRP A 28 -2.77 7.68 15.29
CA TRP A 28 -2.20 9.03 15.20
C TRP A 28 -3.06 9.93 14.32
N ARG A 29 -2.88 11.24 14.49
CA ARG A 29 -3.60 12.27 13.72
C ARG A 29 -2.75 13.52 13.61
N ILE A 30 -2.65 14.05 12.39
CA ILE A 30 -1.95 15.30 12.11
C ILE A 30 -2.80 16.25 11.28
N LYS A 31 -2.49 17.53 11.37
CA LYS A 31 -3.07 18.58 10.52
C LYS A 31 -1.98 19.08 9.58
N LEU A 32 -2.18 18.90 8.27
CA LEU A 32 -1.27 19.40 7.24
C LEU A 32 -1.12 20.92 7.38
N PRO A 33 0.11 21.48 7.35
CA PRO A 33 0.37 22.85 7.76
C PRO A 33 -0.38 23.90 6.93
N ARG A 34 -0.52 23.70 5.61
CA ARG A 34 -1.10 24.70 4.68
C ARG A 34 -2.63 24.74 4.67
N LEU A 35 -3.19 25.94 4.53
CA LEU A 35 -4.63 26.26 4.62
C LEU A 35 -5.34 26.39 3.26
N PHE A 36 -5.00 25.57 2.28
CA PHE A 36 -5.69 25.64 0.98
C PHE A 36 -7.10 25.04 1.03
N GLY A 37 -7.94 25.35 0.05
CA GLY A 37 -9.36 24.93 -0.01
C GLY A 37 -9.63 23.77 -0.97
N SER A 38 -8.73 22.80 -1.11
CA SER A 38 -8.86 21.70 -2.08
C SER A 38 -9.03 20.32 -1.42
N PRO A 39 -9.59 19.35 -2.16
CA PRO A 39 -9.69 17.97 -1.71
C PRO A 39 -8.31 17.37 -1.39
N LEU A 40 -8.30 16.46 -0.44
CA LEU A 40 -7.12 15.74 0.02
C LEU A 40 -7.07 14.37 -0.67
N THR A 41 -5.94 14.05 -1.29
CA THR A 41 -5.67 12.73 -1.86
C THR A 41 -4.63 12.00 -0.99
N LEU A 42 -4.77 10.68 -0.87
CA LEU A 42 -3.87 9.83 -0.09
C LEU A 42 -3.34 8.68 -0.94
N MET A 43 -2.08 8.31 -0.75
CA MET A 43 -1.44 7.17 -1.42
C MET A 43 -0.37 6.59 -0.50
N THR A 44 -0.24 5.27 -0.45
CA THR A 44 0.75 4.58 0.39
C THR A 44 1.78 3.87 -0.47
N GLN A 45 3.06 3.95 -0.12
CA GLN A 45 4.12 3.17 -0.76
C GLN A 45 5.27 2.93 0.23
N GLY A 46 5.75 1.69 0.34
CA GLY A 46 7.01 1.39 1.03
C GLY A 46 7.10 1.81 2.51
N GLY A 47 5.97 1.92 3.23
CA GLY A 47 5.93 2.42 4.61
C GLY A 47 5.77 3.94 4.75
N GLU A 48 5.60 4.66 3.64
CA GLU A 48 5.36 6.10 3.59
C GLU A 48 3.93 6.40 3.09
N LEU A 49 3.31 7.40 3.69
CA LEU A 49 2.00 7.92 3.30
C LEU A 49 2.19 9.27 2.62
N TYR A 50 1.69 9.37 1.40
CA TYR A 50 1.70 10.56 0.59
C TYR A 50 0.34 11.23 0.66
N ALA A 51 0.33 12.50 1.04
CA ALA A 51 -0.87 13.33 1.09
C ALA A 51 -0.76 14.49 0.10
N GLY A 52 -1.72 14.61 -0.81
CA GLY A 52 -1.78 15.67 -1.82
C GLY A 52 -2.90 16.65 -1.52
N ARG A 53 -2.59 17.94 -1.38
CA ARG A 53 -3.60 18.98 -1.10
C ARG A 53 -3.07 20.38 -1.41
N GLY A 54 -3.86 21.21 -2.08
CA GLY A 54 -3.54 22.63 -2.24
C GLY A 54 -2.31 22.91 -3.09
N GLY A 55 -2.00 22.04 -4.05
CA GLY A 55 -0.76 22.13 -4.81
C GLY A 55 0.48 21.71 -4.02
N TYR A 56 0.33 21.07 -2.85
CA TYR A 56 1.44 20.51 -2.07
C TYR A 56 1.31 19.00 -1.96
N VAL A 57 2.47 18.34 -1.91
CA VAL A 57 2.62 16.94 -1.53
C VAL A 57 3.36 16.87 -0.20
N TYR A 58 2.88 16.02 0.70
CA TYR A 58 3.50 15.73 1.98
C TYR A 58 3.84 14.25 2.03
N CYS A 59 5.06 13.90 2.42
CA CYS A 59 5.41 12.55 2.81
C CYS A 59 5.35 12.43 4.32
N ILE A 60 4.65 11.42 4.78
CA ILE A 60 4.32 11.18 6.18
C ILE A 60 4.76 9.76 6.53
N ASP A 61 5.46 9.59 7.64
CA ASP A 61 5.75 8.27 8.20
C ASP A 61 4.42 7.60 8.61
N GLN A 62 4.14 6.43 8.02
CA GLN A 62 2.88 5.71 8.25
C GLN A 62 2.67 5.27 9.70
N ARG A 63 3.75 5.11 10.47
CA ARG A 63 3.72 4.52 11.81
C ARG A 63 3.36 5.54 12.88
N ASN A 64 3.84 6.78 12.72
CA ASN A 64 3.73 7.81 13.75
C ASN A 64 3.10 9.13 13.25
N GLY A 65 2.87 9.28 11.95
CA GLY A 65 2.30 10.49 11.37
C GLY A 65 3.29 11.66 11.24
N ALA A 66 4.58 11.46 11.45
CA ALA A 66 5.58 12.51 11.29
C ALA A 66 5.72 12.91 9.82
N ILE A 67 5.68 14.21 9.54
CA ILE A 67 5.93 14.73 8.19
C ILE A 67 7.44 14.63 7.94
N LEU A 68 7.83 13.77 7.00
CA LEU A 68 9.22 13.58 6.60
C LEU A 68 9.69 14.71 5.68
N TRP A 69 8.83 15.11 4.74
CA TRP A 69 9.08 16.26 3.87
C TRP A 69 7.78 16.83 3.29
N GLU A 70 7.85 18.08 2.83
CA GLU A 70 6.79 18.74 2.05
C GLU A 70 7.34 19.37 0.76
N ARG A 71 6.55 19.37 -0.30
CA ARG A 71 6.92 20.00 -1.58
C ARG A 71 5.73 20.66 -2.26
N GLY A 72 5.90 21.92 -2.63
CA GLY A 72 4.97 22.63 -3.50
C GLY A 72 5.16 22.22 -4.96
N VAL A 73 4.07 21.85 -5.62
CA VAL A 73 4.00 21.45 -7.04
C VAL A 73 3.40 22.58 -7.89
N ASN A 74 2.50 23.38 -7.32
CA ASN A 74 1.96 24.58 -7.96
C ASN A 74 1.62 25.65 -6.91
N SER A 75 1.69 26.93 -7.32
CA SER A 75 1.40 28.08 -6.44
C SER A 75 -0.09 28.40 -6.36
N SER A 76 -0.94 27.73 -7.14
CA SER A 76 -2.34 28.10 -7.37
C SER A 76 -3.35 27.33 -6.50
N GLY A 77 -2.90 26.47 -5.59
CA GLY A 77 -3.81 25.75 -4.69
C GLY A 77 -4.59 24.60 -5.34
N GLY A 78 -4.14 24.12 -6.50
CA GLY A 78 -4.84 23.13 -7.31
C GLY A 78 -4.93 21.73 -6.69
N MET A 79 -5.77 20.88 -7.27
CA MET A 79 -5.84 19.46 -6.92
C MET A 79 -4.54 18.75 -7.27
N VAL A 80 -4.17 17.75 -6.46
CA VAL A 80 -2.98 16.94 -6.67
C VAL A 80 -3.40 15.50 -6.92
N PHE A 81 -3.09 15.00 -8.12
CA PHE A 81 -3.18 13.58 -8.46
C PHE A 81 -1.79 12.97 -8.34
N MET A 82 -1.70 11.80 -7.71
CA MET A 82 -0.45 11.10 -7.46
C MET A 82 -0.54 9.70 -8.05
N ALA A 83 0.55 9.26 -8.64
CA ALA A 83 0.75 7.89 -9.10
C ALA A 83 2.21 7.52 -8.82
N ILE A 84 2.45 6.25 -8.51
CA ILE A 84 3.81 5.72 -8.44
C ILE A 84 4.19 5.22 -9.83
N GLY A 85 5.27 5.77 -10.38
CA GLY A 85 5.90 5.25 -11.58
C GLY A 85 6.75 4.03 -11.23
N GLY A 86 6.30 2.84 -11.65
CA GLY A 86 7.03 1.59 -11.42
C GLY A 86 6.12 0.40 -11.60
N SER A 87 6.32 -0.33 -12.69
CA SER A 87 5.75 -1.65 -12.89
C SER A 87 6.08 -2.52 -11.67
N ALA A 88 5.15 -3.42 -11.31
CA ALA A 88 5.48 -4.54 -10.43
C ALA A 88 6.86 -5.07 -10.86
N SER A 89 7.84 -4.96 -9.99
CA SER A 89 9.22 -5.39 -10.26
C SER A 89 9.14 -6.78 -10.87
N ALA A 90 9.94 -7.09 -11.90
CA ALA A 90 9.95 -8.40 -12.56
C ALA A 90 9.99 -9.59 -11.57
N GLN A 91 10.46 -9.37 -10.33
CA GLN A 91 10.41 -10.29 -9.20
C GLN A 91 8.99 -10.68 -8.70
N ALA A 92 7.99 -9.79 -8.78
CA ALA A 92 6.61 -10.07 -8.39
C ALA A 92 5.88 -10.96 -9.41
N VAL A 93 6.18 -10.74 -10.71
CA VAL A 93 5.71 -11.61 -11.80
C VAL A 93 6.46 -12.94 -11.78
N ALA A 94 7.78 -12.94 -11.57
CA ALA A 94 8.56 -14.16 -11.41
C ALA A 94 8.11 -14.99 -10.20
N GLY A 95 7.76 -14.34 -9.08
CA GLY A 95 7.19 -15.01 -7.90
C GLY A 95 5.84 -15.66 -8.18
N HIS A 96 4.94 -14.99 -8.91
CA HIS A 96 3.66 -15.57 -9.33
C HIS A 96 3.84 -16.72 -10.33
N VAL A 97 4.75 -16.58 -11.30
CA VAL A 97 5.02 -17.63 -12.31
C VAL A 97 5.69 -18.85 -11.68
N ALA A 98 6.65 -18.66 -10.77
CA ALA A 98 7.28 -19.77 -10.03
C ALA A 98 6.28 -20.50 -9.12
N ALA A 99 5.39 -19.76 -8.43
CA ALA A 99 4.34 -20.34 -7.61
C ALA A 99 3.32 -21.14 -8.45
N GLN A 100 2.95 -20.64 -9.64
CA GLN A 100 2.08 -21.41 -10.55
C GLN A 100 2.76 -22.65 -11.13
N GLN A 101 4.06 -22.57 -11.45
CA GLN A 101 4.81 -23.72 -11.96
C GLN A 101 5.02 -24.81 -10.90
N GLN A 102 5.22 -24.45 -9.63
CA GLN A 102 5.32 -25.41 -8.54
C GLN A 102 3.98 -26.10 -8.24
N ALA A 103 2.86 -25.38 -8.34
CA ALA A 103 1.53 -25.98 -8.20
C ALA A 103 1.22 -26.95 -9.35
N ALA A 104 1.58 -26.60 -10.59
CA ALA A 104 1.43 -27.47 -11.75
C ALA A 104 2.36 -28.70 -11.68
N GLY A 105 3.60 -28.51 -11.21
CA GLY A 105 4.58 -29.58 -11.02
C GLY A 105 4.15 -30.61 -9.97
N ASN A 106 3.69 -30.17 -8.79
CA ASN A 106 3.21 -31.08 -7.75
C ASN A 106 1.94 -31.84 -8.17
N ALA A 107 1.02 -31.20 -8.90
CA ALA A 107 -0.18 -31.87 -9.41
C ALA A 107 0.16 -32.97 -10.43
N ALA A 108 1.14 -32.73 -11.31
CA ALA A 108 1.60 -33.71 -12.29
C ALA A 108 2.30 -34.92 -11.63
N VAL A 109 3.10 -34.69 -10.60
CA VAL A 109 3.75 -35.77 -9.83
C VAL A 109 2.70 -36.62 -9.14
N VAL A 110 1.72 -36.01 -8.45
CA VAL A 110 0.65 -36.73 -7.73
C VAL A 110 -0.19 -37.60 -8.68
N GLY A 111 -0.51 -37.11 -9.89
CA GLY A 111 -1.21 -37.88 -10.91
C GLY A 111 -0.42 -39.09 -11.41
N ALA A 112 0.90 -38.97 -11.56
CA ALA A 112 1.76 -40.07 -12.00
C ALA A 112 1.91 -41.18 -10.93
N VAL A 113 2.04 -40.82 -9.64
CA VAL A 113 2.11 -41.83 -8.56
C VAL A 113 0.78 -42.56 -8.37
N ALA A 114 -0.34 -41.86 -8.52
CA ALA A 114 -1.67 -42.45 -8.45
C ALA A 114 -1.93 -43.45 -9.60
N ALA A 115 -1.46 -43.12 -10.82
CA ALA A 115 -1.57 -44.02 -11.98
C ALA A 115 -0.67 -45.26 -11.84
N ALA A 116 0.54 -45.12 -11.29
CA ALA A 116 1.45 -46.24 -11.07
C ALA A 116 0.92 -47.25 -10.03
N ALA A 117 0.23 -46.76 -8.99
CA ALA A 117 -0.37 -47.62 -7.96
C ALA A 117 -1.58 -48.44 -8.46
N ALA A 118 -2.29 -47.95 -9.49
CA ALA A 118 -3.45 -48.62 -10.08
C ALA A 118 -3.07 -49.74 -11.08
N ALA A 119 -1.83 -49.75 -11.60
CA ALA A 119 -1.35 -50.74 -12.55
C ALA A 119 -0.69 -51.98 -11.89
N SER A 120 -0.52 -51.96 -10.57
CA SER A 120 0.12 -53.01 -9.77
C SER A 120 -0.85 -53.84 -8.92
N GLY A 121 -2.16 -53.76 -9.17
CA GLY A 121 -3.20 -54.57 -8.52
C GLY A 121 -4.00 -55.36 -9.55
#